data_AF-A0A3B1J3C8-F1
#
_entry.id   AF-A0A3B1J3C8-F1
#
_cell.length_a   1.000
_cell.length_b   1.000
_cell.length_c   1.000
_cell.angle_alpha   90.00
_cell.angle_beta   90.00
_cell.angle_gamma   90.00
#
_symmetry.space_group_name_H-M   'P 1'
#
loop_
_entity.id
_entity.type
_entity.pdbx_description
1 polymer ?
#
loop_
_entity_poly.entity_id
_entity_poly.type
_entity_poly.pdbx_seq_one_letter_code
_entity_poly.pdbx_strand_id
1 'polypeptide(L)'
;MQQLVYLTVTLLLVCFGCYTEGQRPIKSTLTVPNGAPWGEWAQKEMCPKGYYAAGFSLKVEYPVDGDDTALNGIRLHCVNSAKGRSQYSSYRTVTSGTGSWGTWTNIKWCWSGLMKNFQLRVEPPQGNGDDTAVNNVRFQCTAGGEITGEGTSWGDWGGWSKWCSATGICGIQTKIEGSQGSGDDTSLNDVRFFCCD
;
A
#
# COMPACT_ATOMS: atom_id res chain seq x y z
N MET A 1 43.23 40.78 37.80
CA MET A 1 42.72 39.88 36.75
C MET A 1 41.64 38.99 37.34
N GLN A 2 40.36 39.24 37.07
CA GLN A 2 39.33 38.21 36.92
C GLN A 2 38.02 38.91 36.50
N GLN A 3 37.69 38.78 35.21
CA GLN A 3 36.40 39.16 34.67
C GLN A 3 35.34 38.16 35.14
N LEU A 4 34.30 38.67 35.80
CA LEU A 4 33.06 37.93 36.03
C LEU A 4 32.31 37.83 34.70
N VAL A 5 32.34 36.64 34.10
CA VAL A 5 31.58 36.31 32.89
C VAL A 5 30.13 36.07 33.29
N TYR A 6 29.22 36.94 32.84
CA TYR A 6 27.78 36.74 32.96
C TYR A 6 27.36 35.58 32.05
N LEU A 7 26.94 34.46 32.65
CA LEU A 7 26.38 33.32 31.92
C LEU A 7 24.87 33.55 31.73
N THR A 8 24.47 34.09 30.58
CA THR A 8 23.05 34.19 30.19
C THR A 8 22.56 32.81 29.74
N VAL A 9 21.87 32.09 30.64
CA VAL A 9 21.16 30.86 30.27
C VAL A 9 19.95 31.24 29.42
N THR A 10 20.09 31.14 28.10
CA THR A 10 18.96 31.31 27.17
C THR A 10 18.14 30.02 27.21
N LEU A 11 16.99 30.06 27.86
CA LEU A 11 16.02 28.96 27.87
C LEU A 11 15.39 28.85 26.47
N LEU A 12 15.98 28.02 25.61
CA LEU A 12 15.34 27.58 24.37
C LEU A 12 14.15 26.71 24.74
N LEU A 13 12.97 27.34 24.84
CA LEU A 13 11.68 26.66 24.74
C LEU A 13 11.60 26.04 23.34
N VAL A 14 12.20 24.86 23.18
CA VAL A 14 11.88 23.97 22.06
C VAL A 14 10.41 23.61 22.27
N CYS A 15 9.54 24.23 21.48
CA CYS A 15 8.17 23.78 21.33
C CYS A 15 8.21 22.32 20.88
N PHE A 16 8.20 21.39 21.84
CA PHE A 16 7.82 19.99 21.67
C PHE A 16 6.32 19.85 21.39
N GLY A 17 5.72 20.85 20.72
CA GLY A 17 4.49 20.69 19.98
C GLY A 17 4.80 20.04 18.65
N CYS A 18 5.33 18.82 18.67
CA CYS A 18 5.07 17.94 17.55
C CYS A 18 3.55 17.76 17.57
N TYR A 19 2.85 18.38 16.63
CA TYR A 19 1.44 18.13 16.44
C TYR A 19 1.30 16.61 16.38
N THR A 20 0.72 16.02 17.42
CA THR A 20 0.19 14.67 17.30
C THR A 20 -0.98 14.85 16.33
N GLU A 21 -0.70 14.75 15.03
CA GLU A 21 -1.75 14.48 14.06
C GLU A 21 -2.49 13.27 14.61
N GLY A 22 -3.68 13.53 15.15
CA GLY A 22 -4.45 12.54 15.89
C GLY A 22 -4.57 11.30 15.02
N GLN A 23 -3.83 10.25 15.40
CA GLN A 23 -3.72 9.03 14.61
C GLN A 23 -5.12 8.50 14.40
N ARG A 24 -5.53 8.38 13.13
CA ARG A 24 -6.84 7.88 12.76
C ARG A 24 -6.97 6.43 13.24
N PRO A 25 -7.99 6.09 14.05
CA PRO A 25 -8.12 4.73 14.57
C PRO A 25 -8.35 3.71 13.45
N ILE A 26 -7.55 2.64 13.45
CA ILE A 26 -7.75 1.48 12.59
C ILE A 26 -8.81 0.59 13.25
N LYS A 27 -9.86 0.25 12.49
CA LYS A 27 -10.97 -0.59 12.95
C LYS A 27 -10.74 -2.07 12.68
N SER A 28 -10.14 -2.37 11.54
CA SER A 28 -9.77 -3.73 11.18
C SER A 28 -8.62 -3.73 10.17
N THR A 29 -7.90 -4.84 10.15
CA THR A 29 -6.87 -5.13 9.14
C THR A 29 -7.40 -6.21 8.22
N LEU A 30 -7.37 -5.94 6.92
CA LEU A 30 -7.71 -6.89 5.87
C LEU A 30 -6.46 -7.66 5.47
N THR A 31 -6.54 -8.98 5.48
CA THR A 31 -5.49 -9.92 5.05
C THR A 31 -6.12 -11.00 4.17
N VAL A 32 -5.28 -11.71 3.42
CA VAL A 32 -5.65 -12.91 2.65
C VAL A 32 -4.72 -14.08 3.03
N PRO A 33 -5.13 -15.34 2.84
CA PRO A 33 -4.34 -16.48 3.27
C PRO A 33 -3.21 -16.88 2.31
N ASN A 34 -3.22 -16.36 1.08
CA ASN A 34 -2.32 -16.79 0.00
C ASN A 34 -1.13 -15.85 -0.23
N GLY A 35 -0.91 -14.84 0.62
CA GLY A 35 0.32 -14.06 0.60
C GLY A 35 1.49 -14.84 1.17
N ALA A 36 2.70 -14.57 0.68
CA ALA A 36 3.89 -15.31 1.06
C ALA A 36 4.37 -15.00 2.50
N PRO A 37 4.87 -16.01 3.25
CA PRO A 37 5.30 -15.85 4.63
C PRO A 37 6.68 -15.20 4.81
N TRP A 38 7.53 -15.12 3.78
CA TRP A 38 8.84 -14.44 3.83
C TRP A 38 8.75 -12.94 3.50
N GLY A 39 9.89 -12.26 3.52
CA GLY A 39 10.00 -10.81 3.44
C GLY A 39 9.64 -10.07 4.74
N GLU A 40 9.89 -8.76 4.75
CA GLU A 40 9.63 -7.88 5.89
C GLU A 40 8.46 -6.94 5.61
N TRP A 41 7.66 -6.66 6.64
CA TRP A 41 6.61 -5.66 6.52
C TRP A 41 7.22 -4.26 6.51
N ALA A 42 7.06 -3.54 5.40
CA ALA A 42 7.53 -2.18 5.25
C ALA A 42 6.75 -1.20 6.15
N GLN A 43 7.12 0.09 6.12
CA GLN A 43 6.40 1.11 6.87
C GLN A 43 4.95 1.21 6.40
N LYS A 44 4.01 1.15 7.34
CA LYS A 44 2.59 1.40 7.07
C LYS A 44 2.38 2.87 6.66
N GLU A 45 1.59 3.08 5.62
CA GLU A 45 1.15 4.40 5.20
C GLU A 45 -0.38 4.51 5.20
N MET A 46 -0.88 5.69 5.59
CA MET A 46 -2.29 5.96 5.78
C MET A 46 -2.73 7.12 4.89
N CYS A 47 -3.89 6.99 4.24
CA CYS A 47 -4.59 8.11 3.64
C CYS A 47 -4.81 9.21 4.70
N PRO A 48 -4.75 10.50 4.34
CA PRO A 48 -5.09 11.58 5.27
C PRO A 48 -6.48 11.41 5.89
N LYS A 49 -6.72 12.03 7.05
CA LYS A 49 -8.02 11.95 7.73
C LYS A 49 -9.15 12.43 6.79
N GLY A 50 -10.22 11.64 6.69
CA GLY A 50 -11.34 11.87 5.78
C GLY A 50 -11.11 11.39 4.33
N TYR A 51 -9.95 10.81 4.03
CA TYR A 51 -9.65 10.22 2.71
C TYR A 51 -9.64 8.70 2.75
N TYR A 52 -10.07 8.09 1.65
CA TYR A 52 -10.25 6.64 1.50
C TYR A 52 -9.88 6.19 0.12
N ALA A 53 -9.31 5.00 0.01
CA ALA A 53 -8.88 4.44 -1.25
C ALA A 53 -10.09 4.13 -2.15
N ALA A 54 -10.15 4.79 -3.31
CA ALA A 54 -11.15 4.55 -4.35
C ALA A 54 -10.54 4.02 -5.65
N GLY A 55 -9.21 4.01 -5.74
CA GLY A 55 -8.50 3.39 -6.83
C GLY A 55 -7.08 3.00 -6.44
N PHE A 56 -6.41 2.29 -7.33
CA PHE A 56 -5.03 1.86 -7.14
C PHE A 56 -4.24 1.83 -8.45
N SER A 57 -2.91 1.85 -8.34
CA SER A 57 -1.96 1.54 -9.41
C SER A 57 -1.01 0.45 -8.93
N LEU A 58 -0.47 -0.33 -9.84
CA LEU A 58 0.57 -1.32 -9.57
C LEU A 58 1.91 -0.84 -10.12
N LYS A 59 3.01 -1.23 -9.49
CA LYS A 59 4.35 -1.07 -10.05
C LYS A 59 4.76 -2.41 -10.64
N VAL A 60 4.94 -2.46 -11.96
CA VAL A 60 5.21 -3.67 -12.74
C VAL A 60 6.35 -3.41 -13.70
N GLU A 61 7.17 -4.42 -13.97
CA GLU A 61 8.11 -4.37 -15.09
C GLU A 61 7.40 -4.89 -16.33
N TYR A 62 7.62 -4.23 -17.45
CA TYR A 62 7.17 -4.75 -18.74
C TYR A 62 8.22 -5.77 -19.23
N PRO A 63 7.80 -6.88 -19.86
CA PRO A 63 8.71 -7.95 -20.23
C PRO A 63 9.83 -7.42 -21.11
N VAL A 64 11.06 -7.64 -20.67
CA VAL A 64 12.24 -7.63 -21.52
C VAL A 64 12.59 -9.11 -21.69
N ASP A 65 12.32 -9.65 -22.88
CA ASP A 65 12.66 -11.02 -23.28
C ASP A 65 11.83 -12.20 -22.70
N GLY A 66 10.67 -11.92 -22.09
CA GLY A 66 9.64 -12.94 -21.77
C GLY A 66 9.54 -13.35 -20.30
N ASP A 67 10.40 -12.81 -19.44
CA ASP A 67 10.25 -12.93 -17.98
C ASP A 67 9.41 -11.74 -17.47
N ASP A 68 8.15 -12.01 -17.14
CA ASP A 68 7.27 -11.06 -16.47
C ASP A 68 7.57 -11.13 -14.97
N THR A 69 8.24 -10.13 -14.40
CA THR A 69 8.54 -10.11 -12.97
C THR A 69 7.28 -9.83 -12.14
N ALA A 70 7.27 -10.35 -10.91
CA ALA A 70 6.20 -10.14 -9.95
C ALA A 70 5.93 -8.66 -9.65
N LEU A 71 4.84 -8.36 -8.92
CA LEU A 71 4.56 -6.99 -8.51
C LEU A 71 5.69 -6.42 -7.67
N ASN A 72 6.08 -5.19 -7.99
CA ASN A 72 7.06 -4.43 -7.24
C ASN A 72 6.40 -3.43 -6.26
N GLY A 73 5.10 -3.18 -6.37
CA GLY A 73 4.45 -2.22 -5.48
C GLY A 73 2.98 -1.99 -5.76
N ILE A 74 2.28 -1.44 -4.76
CA ILE A 74 0.88 -1.05 -4.84
C ILE A 74 0.77 0.40 -4.36
N ARG A 75 0.06 1.23 -5.12
CA ARG A 75 -0.24 2.62 -4.77
C ARG A 75 -1.73 2.77 -4.61
N LEU A 76 -2.18 3.23 -3.46
CA LEU A 76 -3.57 3.63 -3.24
C LEU A 76 -3.78 5.08 -3.66
N HIS A 77 -4.94 5.34 -4.25
CA HIS A 77 -5.41 6.69 -4.58
C HIS A 77 -6.63 7.00 -3.71
N CYS A 78 -6.38 7.82 -2.70
CA CYS A 78 -7.33 8.18 -1.66
C CYS A 78 -8.12 9.43 -2.03
N VAL A 79 -9.44 9.35 -1.94
CA VAL A 79 -10.37 10.44 -2.28
C VAL A 79 -11.08 10.91 -1.01
N ASN A 80 -11.49 12.17 -0.98
CA ASN A 80 -12.24 12.71 0.15
C ASN A 80 -13.68 12.19 0.13
N SER A 81 -14.11 11.45 1.16
CA SER A 81 -15.45 10.84 1.18
C SER A 81 -16.60 11.84 1.26
N ALA A 82 -16.36 13.06 1.76
CA ALA A 82 -17.38 14.09 1.90
C ALA A 82 -17.70 14.81 0.58
N LYS A 83 -16.85 14.71 -0.45
CA LYS A 83 -17.00 15.47 -1.71
C LYS A 83 -17.82 14.75 -2.79
N GLY A 84 -18.34 13.56 -2.52
CA GLY A 84 -19.20 12.82 -3.44
C GLY A 84 -18.51 12.43 -4.76
N ARG A 85 -19.27 11.78 -5.65
CA ARG A 85 -18.78 11.06 -6.85
C ARG A 85 -18.13 11.93 -7.94
N SER A 86 -18.33 13.25 -7.93
CA SER A 86 -18.12 14.07 -9.15
C SER A 86 -16.66 14.40 -9.48
N GLN A 87 -15.71 14.13 -8.57
CA GLN A 87 -14.34 14.63 -8.72
C GLN A 87 -13.30 13.68 -8.11
N TYR A 88 -13.01 12.57 -8.79
CA TYR A 88 -11.67 11.94 -8.69
C TYR A 88 -10.55 12.84 -9.24
N SER A 89 -10.81 14.13 -9.49
CA SER A 89 -9.84 15.13 -9.91
C SER A 89 -8.91 15.58 -8.79
N SER A 90 -9.24 15.32 -7.52
CA SER A 90 -8.35 15.58 -6.38
C SER A 90 -8.27 14.38 -5.45
N TYR A 91 -7.11 13.73 -5.44
CA TYR A 91 -6.80 12.58 -4.59
C TYR A 91 -5.44 12.74 -3.91
N ARG A 92 -5.12 11.82 -3.00
CA ARG A 92 -3.83 11.68 -2.31
C ARG A 92 -3.32 10.27 -2.53
N THR A 93 -2.02 10.09 -2.62
CA THR A 93 -1.41 8.79 -2.87
C THR A 93 -0.63 8.29 -1.66
N VAL A 94 -0.70 6.98 -1.42
CA VAL A 94 0.10 6.27 -0.41
C VAL A 94 0.52 4.92 -0.97
N THR A 95 1.69 4.40 -0.59
CA THR A 95 2.25 3.18 -1.18
C THR A 95 2.70 2.13 -0.17
N SER A 96 3.17 2.53 1.01
CA SER A 96 4.05 1.69 1.84
C SER A 96 5.38 1.41 1.11
N GLY A 97 6.05 0.31 1.41
CA GLY A 97 7.26 -0.10 0.69
C GLY A 97 6.98 -0.47 -0.76
N THR A 98 7.97 -0.23 -1.62
CA THR A 98 7.95 -0.60 -3.04
C THR A 98 9.34 -1.02 -3.49
N GLY A 99 9.43 -1.99 -4.38
CA GLY A 99 10.65 -2.34 -5.11
C GLY A 99 11.15 -1.21 -5.99
N SER A 100 12.44 -1.26 -6.32
CA SER A 100 13.14 -0.22 -7.08
C SER A 100 12.74 -0.22 -8.56
N TRP A 101 12.40 -1.39 -9.09
CA TRP A 101 12.15 -1.61 -10.51
C TRP A 101 10.68 -1.43 -10.92
N GLY A 102 10.45 -1.38 -12.23
CA GLY A 102 9.12 -1.25 -12.84
C GLY A 102 8.57 0.17 -12.98
N THR A 103 7.47 0.27 -13.73
CA THR A 103 6.70 1.49 -13.96
C THR A 103 5.32 1.37 -13.33
N TRP A 104 4.77 2.49 -12.86
CA TRP A 104 3.41 2.54 -12.35
C TRP A 104 2.38 2.45 -13.47
N THR A 105 1.43 1.53 -13.34
CA THR A 105 0.30 1.36 -14.24
C THR A 105 -0.68 2.53 -14.15
N ASN A 106 -1.60 2.61 -15.12
CA ASN A 106 -2.72 3.52 -15.05
C ASN A 106 -3.58 3.23 -13.80
N ILE A 107 -4.28 4.26 -13.33
CA ILE A 107 -5.13 4.14 -12.14
C ILE A 107 -6.38 3.32 -12.47
N LYS A 108 -6.64 2.28 -11.69
CA LYS A 108 -7.92 1.57 -11.68
C LYS A 108 -8.82 2.17 -10.62
N TRP A 109 -9.88 2.84 -11.06
CA TRP A 109 -10.87 3.47 -10.20
C TRP A 109 -12.10 2.60 -10.04
N CYS A 110 -12.61 2.49 -8.82
CA CYS A 110 -13.99 2.12 -8.62
C CYS A 110 -14.86 3.10 -9.41
N TRP A 111 -15.74 2.59 -10.29
CA TRP A 111 -16.69 3.46 -11.02
C TRP A 111 -17.48 4.33 -10.04
N SER A 112 -17.83 3.75 -8.89
CA SER A 112 -18.38 4.48 -7.77
C SER A 112 -18.01 3.82 -6.44
N GLY A 113 -17.94 4.63 -5.39
CA GLY A 113 -17.65 4.16 -4.04
C GLY A 113 -16.15 4.01 -3.76
N LEU A 114 -15.86 3.20 -2.75
CA LEU A 114 -14.54 2.98 -2.18
C LEU A 114 -14.15 1.51 -2.34
N MET A 115 -12.86 1.21 -2.29
CA MET A 115 -12.39 -0.18 -2.20
C MET A 115 -12.70 -0.74 -0.81
N LYS A 116 -13.21 -1.98 -0.74
CA LYS A 116 -13.74 -2.58 0.50
C LYS A 116 -13.17 -3.94 0.89
N ASN A 117 -12.58 -4.67 -0.05
CA ASN A 117 -11.88 -5.93 0.17
C ASN A 117 -10.99 -6.17 -1.03
N PHE A 118 -10.09 -7.14 -0.91
CA PHE A 118 -9.13 -7.45 -1.95
C PHE A 118 -8.91 -8.94 -2.07
N GLN A 119 -8.33 -9.35 -3.19
CA GLN A 119 -7.86 -10.69 -3.44
C GLN A 119 -6.52 -10.59 -4.16
N LEU A 120 -5.59 -11.47 -3.83
CA LEU A 120 -4.29 -11.56 -4.49
C LEU A 120 -4.28 -12.70 -5.48
N ARG A 121 -3.59 -12.46 -6.60
CA ARG A 121 -3.16 -13.49 -7.54
C ARG A 121 -1.71 -13.81 -7.25
N VAL A 122 -1.44 -15.08 -6.98
CA VAL A 122 -0.15 -15.52 -6.48
C VAL A 122 0.22 -16.82 -7.17
N GLU A 123 1.48 -16.96 -7.57
CA GLU A 123 1.99 -18.24 -8.05
C GLU A 123 2.33 -19.17 -6.89
N PRO A 124 1.99 -20.46 -6.95
CA PRO A 124 2.43 -21.40 -5.95
C PRO A 124 3.96 -21.61 -6.03
N PRO A 125 4.61 -22.06 -4.94
CA PRO A 125 6.03 -22.38 -4.94
C PRO A 125 6.38 -23.33 -6.10
N GLN A 126 7.35 -22.94 -6.94
CA GLN A 126 7.79 -23.75 -8.09
C GLN A 126 9.00 -24.64 -7.76
N GLY A 127 9.48 -24.64 -6.51
CA GLY A 127 10.56 -25.51 -6.06
C GLY A 127 11.87 -24.74 -5.83
N ASN A 128 12.82 -24.80 -6.76
CA ASN A 128 14.17 -24.21 -6.59
C ASN A 128 14.31 -22.80 -7.20
N GLY A 129 13.20 -22.09 -7.47
CA GLY A 129 13.18 -20.73 -8.03
C GLY A 129 12.41 -19.78 -7.12
N ASP A 130 12.29 -18.50 -7.49
CA ASP A 130 11.59 -17.47 -6.71
C ASP A 130 10.20 -17.96 -6.29
N ASP A 131 10.12 -18.38 -5.04
CA ASP A 131 8.92 -18.95 -4.50
C ASP A 131 7.91 -17.81 -4.34
N THR A 132 6.66 -18.08 -4.75
CA THR A 132 5.41 -17.38 -4.39
C THR A 132 5.49 -15.85 -4.29
N ALA A 133 5.44 -15.17 -5.43
CA ALA A 133 5.31 -13.72 -5.47
C ALA A 133 3.87 -13.28 -5.84
N VAL A 134 3.49 -12.08 -5.42
CA VAL A 134 2.20 -11.50 -5.82
C VAL A 134 2.31 -11.03 -7.25
N ASN A 135 1.44 -11.55 -8.11
CA ASN A 135 1.41 -11.25 -9.53
C ASN A 135 0.33 -10.25 -9.90
N ASN A 136 -0.78 -10.21 -9.15
CA ASN A 136 -1.84 -9.25 -9.37
C ASN A 136 -2.69 -9.05 -8.10
N VAL A 137 -3.49 -7.99 -8.09
CA VAL A 137 -4.48 -7.71 -7.05
C VAL A 137 -5.75 -7.16 -7.67
N ARG A 138 -6.89 -7.49 -7.07
CA ARG A 138 -8.20 -6.95 -7.43
C ARG A 138 -8.99 -6.58 -6.19
N PHE A 139 -9.89 -5.62 -6.34
CA PHE A 139 -10.71 -5.09 -5.26
C PHE A 139 -12.18 -5.05 -5.65
N GLN A 140 -13.08 -5.29 -4.71
CA GLN A 140 -14.49 -4.95 -4.90
C GLN A 140 -14.78 -3.55 -4.36
N CYS A 141 -15.75 -2.91 -5.00
CA CYS A 141 -16.15 -1.53 -4.69
C CYS A 141 -17.43 -1.48 -3.86
N THR A 142 -17.56 -0.50 -2.96
CA THR A 142 -18.71 -0.41 -2.04
C THR A 142 -20.03 -0.22 -2.79
N ALA A 143 -20.01 0.50 -3.91
CA ALA A 143 -21.17 0.69 -4.79
C ALA A 143 -21.39 -0.46 -5.81
N GLY A 144 -20.67 -1.58 -5.66
CA GLY A 144 -20.70 -2.69 -6.60
C GLY A 144 -19.61 -2.58 -7.67
N GLY A 145 -19.38 -3.70 -8.35
CA GLY A 145 -18.29 -3.85 -9.32
C GLY A 145 -16.96 -4.27 -8.68
N GLU A 146 -16.03 -4.61 -9.57
CA GLU A 146 -14.68 -5.06 -9.27
C GLU A 146 -13.69 -4.28 -10.14
N ILE A 147 -12.52 -3.99 -9.59
CA ILE A 147 -11.40 -3.41 -10.32
C ILE A 147 -10.19 -4.35 -10.21
N THR A 148 -9.69 -4.77 -11.36
CA THR A 148 -8.56 -5.70 -11.50
C THR A 148 -7.32 -4.95 -11.96
N GLY A 149 -6.18 -5.25 -11.35
CA GLY A 149 -4.91 -4.61 -11.67
C GLY A 149 -4.34 -5.07 -13.00
N GLU A 150 -3.40 -4.28 -13.52
CA GLU A 150 -2.61 -4.59 -14.72
C GLU A 150 -1.29 -5.29 -14.34
N GLY A 151 -1.39 -6.27 -13.42
CA GLY A 151 -0.30 -7.20 -13.11
C GLY A 151 -0.29 -8.40 -14.06
N THR A 152 0.60 -9.36 -13.82
CA THR A 152 0.78 -10.52 -14.70
C THR A 152 -0.42 -11.48 -14.62
N SER A 153 -0.51 -12.38 -15.60
CA SER A 153 -1.53 -13.43 -15.64
C SER A 153 -1.09 -14.75 -15.02
N TRP A 154 0.01 -14.77 -14.27
CA TRP A 154 0.58 -16.00 -13.72
C TRP A 154 -0.02 -16.33 -12.34
N GLY A 155 -0.07 -17.62 -12.01
CA GLY A 155 -0.66 -18.11 -10.77
C GLY A 155 -2.18 -18.00 -10.68
N ASP A 156 -2.70 -18.21 -9.48
CA ASP A 156 -4.13 -18.32 -9.20
C ASP A 156 -4.62 -17.24 -8.23
N TRP A 157 -5.88 -16.84 -8.39
CA TRP A 157 -6.55 -15.97 -7.43
C TRP A 157 -6.88 -16.76 -6.15
N GLY A 158 -6.45 -16.25 -5.00
CA GLY A 158 -6.68 -16.88 -3.69
C GLY A 158 -8.09 -16.73 -3.14
N GLY A 159 -8.25 -16.53 -1.83
CA GLY A 159 -9.53 -16.15 -1.23
C GLY A 159 -9.70 -14.63 -1.16
N TRP A 160 -10.94 -14.14 -1.26
CA TRP A 160 -11.22 -12.74 -0.92
C TRP A 160 -10.95 -12.47 0.56
N SER A 161 -10.39 -11.30 0.87
CA SER A 161 -10.32 -10.82 2.25
C SER A 161 -11.72 -10.62 2.83
N LYS A 162 -11.79 -10.48 4.16
CA LYS A 162 -13.00 -9.96 4.81
C LYS A 162 -13.38 -8.60 4.25
N TRP A 163 -14.67 -8.28 4.38
CA TRP A 163 -15.21 -6.98 4.01
C TRP A 163 -14.80 -5.91 5.02
N CYS A 164 -14.45 -4.73 4.53
CA CYS A 164 -14.21 -3.56 5.35
C CYS A 164 -15.54 -3.05 5.92
N SER A 165 -15.84 -3.37 7.17
CA SER A 165 -17.10 -2.97 7.82
C SER A 165 -17.14 -1.49 8.21
N ALA A 166 -16.01 -0.78 8.12
CA ALA A 166 -15.91 0.66 8.34
C ALA A 166 -16.21 1.43 7.05
N THR A 167 -15.95 2.74 7.03
CA THR A 167 -16.24 3.58 5.86
C THR A 167 -15.45 3.15 4.61
N GLY A 168 -14.19 2.72 4.76
CA GLY A 168 -13.44 2.13 3.66
C GLY A 168 -11.96 1.90 3.98
N ILE A 169 -11.23 1.38 2.99
CA ILE A 169 -9.78 1.22 3.09
C ILE A 169 -9.11 2.60 3.19
N CYS A 170 -8.27 2.77 4.21
CA CYS A 170 -7.63 4.03 4.59
C CYS A 170 -6.11 3.92 4.71
N GLY A 171 -5.52 2.76 4.41
CA GLY A 171 -4.08 2.58 4.52
C GLY A 171 -3.63 1.24 3.98
N ILE A 172 -2.32 1.13 3.81
CA ILE A 172 -1.63 0.00 3.21
C ILE A 172 -0.35 -0.31 3.98
N GLN A 173 -0.01 -1.59 4.05
CA GLN A 173 1.33 -2.03 4.40
C GLN A 173 1.69 -3.20 3.51
N THR A 174 2.78 -3.07 2.76
CA THR A 174 3.30 -4.11 1.87
C THR A 174 4.35 -4.93 2.60
N LYS A 175 4.45 -6.19 2.21
CA LYS A 175 5.49 -7.11 2.64
C LYS A 175 6.41 -7.37 1.47
N ILE A 176 7.68 -7.08 1.67
CA ILE A 176 8.66 -7.03 0.60
C ILE A 176 9.90 -7.77 1.04
N GLU A 177 10.45 -8.57 0.15
CA GLU A 177 11.77 -9.16 0.34
C GLU A 177 12.84 -8.15 -0.03
N GLY A 178 13.79 -7.89 0.87
CA GLY A 178 14.93 -7.03 0.56
C GLY A 178 15.94 -7.74 -0.35
N SER A 179 16.85 -6.95 -0.91
CA SER A 179 17.95 -7.45 -1.73
C SER A 179 18.70 -8.62 -1.06
N GLN A 180 18.79 -9.75 -1.75
CA GLN A 180 19.54 -10.94 -1.31
C GLN A 180 20.96 -10.98 -1.88
N GLY A 181 21.39 -9.97 -2.66
CA GLY A 181 22.78 -9.84 -3.14
C GLY A 181 22.88 -9.62 -4.64
N SER A 182 23.36 -10.61 -5.39
CA SER A 182 23.51 -10.52 -6.85
C SER A 182 22.45 -11.37 -7.56
N GLY A 183 21.23 -10.84 -7.65
CA GLY A 183 20.04 -11.45 -8.25
C GLY A 183 18.85 -10.50 -8.08
N ASP A 184 17.74 -10.70 -8.79
CA ASP A 184 16.63 -9.74 -8.79
C ASP A 184 16.11 -9.45 -7.38
N ASP A 185 16.27 -8.19 -6.99
CA ASP A 185 16.12 -7.77 -5.62
C ASP A 185 14.88 -6.87 -5.52
N THR A 186 13.88 -7.35 -4.78
CA THR A 186 12.73 -6.62 -4.23
C THR A 186 11.37 -6.93 -4.86
N SER A 187 10.79 -8.10 -4.59
CA SER A 187 9.42 -8.47 -4.96
C SER A 187 8.40 -8.22 -3.83
N LEU A 188 7.14 -7.93 -4.20
CA LEU A 188 6.01 -7.86 -3.28
C LEU A 188 5.47 -9.26 -3.01
N ASN A 189 5.54 -9.67 -1.75
CA ASN A 189 5.18 -11.02 -1.31
C ASN A 189 3.83 -11.08 -0.61
N ASP A 190 3.42 -9.98 0.04
CA ASP A 190 2.09 -9.87 0.64
C ASP A 190 1.68 -8.39 0.82
N VAL A 191 0.41 -8.16 1.12
CA VAL A 191 -0.11 -6.84 1.46
C VAL A 191 -1.25 -6.97 2.46
N ARG A 192 -1.30 -6.03 3.41
CA ARG A 192 -2.46 -5.83 4.28
C ARG A 192 -2.99 -4.41 4.13
N PHE A 193 -4.32 -4.31 4.18
CA PHE A 193 -5.01 -3.03 4.11
C PHE A 193 -5.69 -2.70 5.43
N PHE A 194 -5.80 -1.42 5.74
CA PHE A 194 -6.42 -0.97 6.98
C PHE A 194 -7.76 -0.32 6.71
N CYS A 195 -8.74 -0.64 7.53
CA CYS A 195 -10.07 -0.06 7.53
C CYS A 195 -10.20 1.00 8.60
N CYS A 196 -10.83 2.13 8.27
CA CYS A 196 -11.05 3.23 9.20
C CYS A 196 -12.46 3.83 9.03
N ASP A 197 -12.90 4.58 10.05
CA ASP A 197 -14.05 5.50 10.02
C ASP A 197 -13.69 6.88 9.45
#